data_AF-A0A813AKW6-F1
#
_entry.id   AF-A0A813AKW6-F1
#
_cell.length_a   1.000
_cell.length_b   1.000
_cell.length_c   1.000
_cell.angle_alpha   90.00
_cell.angle_beta   90.00
_cell.angle_gamma   90.00
#
_symmetry.space_group_name_H-M   'P 1'
#
loop_
_entity.id
_entity.type
_entity.pdbx_description
1 polymer ?
#
loop_
_entity_poly.entity_id
_entity_poly.type
_entity_poly.pdbx_seq_one_letter_code
_entity_poly.pdbx_strand_id
1 'polypeptide(L)'
;PVLLCLGLVAFVSQSSVFVPAPQSNNRLPAAAAVAAPALLAGAPAAFADAIGDAAAKFSDATYPIAEKINWGNTPIISSYFATESARNPKAVAGAVDKLLESGLTMDPALIKAAVAAHDKALKSAASNPNLMTSKADFAAVNEALARMIASANKDKFYKLLDAFPDNKQLQMDLYNQNDKAKAQAAYQAFKDLTSAVKAASTNGANALKVEPVTGGPIGDAAAKFSEATYPLMAKIDWGNSQQIAKYLSEVSAKSPKATAQAFEKVLESGLTMDPKLIQAAVAAHDK
;
A
#
# COMPACT_ATOMS: atom_id res chain seq x y z
N PRO A 1 2.31 -1.79 4.73
CA PRO A 1 3.09 -0.88 3.84
C PRO A 1 3.42 -1.43 2.44
N VAL A 2 3.54 -2.77 2.25
CA VAL A 2 3.86 -3.39 0.93
C VAL A 2 2.61 -3.90 0.17
N LEU A 3 1.44 -3.92 0.81
CA LEU A 3 0.17 -4.28 0.15
C LEU A 3 -0.25 -3.32 -0.97
N LEU A 4 0.36 -2.13 -1.07
CA LEU A 4 0.11 -1.17 -2.15
C LEU A 4 0.67 -1.58 -3.51
N CYS A 5 1.71 -2.41 -3.56
CA CYS A 5 2.32 -2.82 -4.83
C CYS A 5 1.57 -3.97 -5.51
N LEU A 6 0.48 -4.47 -4.92
CA LEU A 6 -0.40 -5.49 -5.51
C LEU A 6 -1.60 -4.90 -6.24
N GLY A 7 -1.48 -3.65 -6.69
CA GLY A 7 -2.34 -3.12 -7.74
C GLY A 7 -2.11 -3.92 -9.02
N LEU A 8 -3.06 -4.81 -9.33
CA LEU A 8 -3.16 -5.56 -10.58
C LEU A 8 -2.76 -4.68 -11.79
N VAL A 9 -1.55 -4.89 -12.31
CA VAL A 9 -1.16 -4.42 -13.64
C VAL A 9 -0.69 -5.63 -14.43
N ALA A 10 -1.60 -6.15 -15.24
CA ALA A 10 -1.29 -7.08 -16.31
C ALA A 10 -1.49 -6.37 -17.66
N PHE A 11 -0.42 -6.35 -18.46
CA PHE A 11 -0.33 -6.03 -19.89
C PHE A 11 -0.63 -4.60 -20.37
N VAL A 12 0.45 -3.88 -20.73
CA VAL A 12 0.50 -3.11 -21.99
C VAL A 12 1.81 -3.47 -22.70
N SER A 13 1.77 -4.55 -23.47
CA SER A 13 2.72 -4.77 -24.56
C SER A 13 1.98 -5.46 -25.70
N GLN A 14 1.44 -4.65 -26.62
CA GLN A 14 1.47 -4.83 -28.08
C GLN A 14 0.57 -3.78 -28.78
N SER A 15 1.24 -2.75 -29.30
CA SER A 15 1.06 -2.13 -30.63
C SER A 15 -0.34 -1.90 -31.20
N SER A 16 -0.70 -0.63 -31.46
CA SER A 16 -0.68 -0.01 -32.80
C SER A 16 -1.64 1.19 -32.89
N VAL A 17 -1.18 2.19 -33.63
CA VAL A 17 -1.84 3.43 -34.04
C VAL A 17 -3.34 3.27 -34.33
N PHE A 18 -4.18 4.12 -33.75
CA PHE A 18 -5.50 4.39 -34.31
C PHE A 18 -5.86 5.89 -34.22
N VAL A 19 -6.18 6.44 -35.39
CA VAL A 19 -6.53 7.84 -35.69
C VAL A 19 -8.00 8.11 -35.32
N PRO A 20 -8.41 9.33 -34.90
CA PRO A 20 -9.76 9.59 -34.40
C PRO A 20 -10.77 9.98 -35.50
N ALA A 21 -12.06 9.64 -35.29
CA ALA A 21 -13.24 10.30 -35.89
C ALA A 21 -14.51 9.93 -35.07
N PRO A 22 -15.66 10.62 -35.21
CA PRO A 22 -16.01 11.83 -34.46
C PRO A 22 -17.25 11.65 -33.54
N GLN A 23 -17.52 12.72 -32.79
CA GLN A 23 -18.59 12.91 -31.81
C GLN A 23 -20.01 12.60 -32.32
N SER A 24 -20.83 12.00 -31.46
CA SER A 24 -22.28 12.19 -31.50
C SER A 24 -22.79 12.62 -30.12
N ASN A 25 -23.47 13.77 -30.12
CA ASN A 25 -24.23 14.28 -28.99
C ASN A 25 -25.49 13.46 -28.83
N ASN A 26 -25.83 13.05 -27.61
CA ASN A 26 -27.23 12.97 -27.19
C ASN A 26 -27.35 13.22 -25.68
N ARG A 27 -28.21 14.18 -25.34
CA ARG A 27 -28.57 14.59 -23.99
C ARG A 27 -29.80 13.82 -23.50
N LEU A 28 -29.95 13.85 -22.16
CA LEU A 28 -31.17 13.76 -21.32
C LEU A 28 -31.48 12.39 -20.70
N PRO A 29 -32.24 12.35 -19.56
CA PRO A 29 -32.27 13.29 -18.43
C PRO A 29 -32.17 12.60 -17.05
N ALA A 30 -32.02 13.42 -16.01
CA ALA A 30 -32.00 13.06 -14.60
C ALA A 30 -33.34 12.50 -14.08
N ALA A 31 -33.26 11.52 -13.17
CA ALA A 31 -34.36 11.11 -12.30
C ALA A 31 -33.85 10.80 -10.89
N ALA A 32 -34.67 11.16 -9.92
CA ALA A 32 -34.38 11.35 -8.51
C ALA A 32 -33.94 10.09 -7.76
N ALA A 33 -33.03 10.28 -6.79
CA ALA A 33 -32.91 9.39 -5.64
C ALA A 33 -32.84 10.22 -4.36
N VAL A 34 -33.66 9.79 -3.42
CA VAL A 34 -34.17 10.50 -2.25
C VAL A 34 -33.11 10.55 -1.15
N ALA A 35 -33.01 11.70 -0.49
CA ALA A 35 -32.11 11.93 0.63
C ALA A 35 -32.49 11.10 1.88
N ALA A 36 -31.48 10.59 2.56
CA ALA A 36 -31.54 10.28 4.00
C ALA A 36 -30.23 10.80 4.65
N PRO A 37 -30.25 11.95 5.36
CA PRO A 37 -29.10 12.50 6.05
C PRO A 37 -29.14 12.14 7.54
N ALA A 38 -28.07 11.57 8.07
CA ALA A 38 -27.68 11.72 9.48
C ALA A 38 -26.36 10.97 9.75
N LEU A 39 -25.25 11.73 9.84
CA LEU A 39 -24.06 11.53 10.70
C LEU A 39 -22.79 12.27 10.21
N LEU A 40 -22.91 13.24 9.30
CA LEU A 40 -21.83 14.18 8.97
C LEU A 40 -22.07 15.58 9.57
N ALA A 41 -22.46 15.64 10.84
CA ALA A 41 -22.47 16.91 11.57
C ALA A 41 -21.04 17.19 12.06
N GLY A 42 -20.28 18.01 11.33
CA GLY A 42 -19.11 18.70 11.90
C GLY A 42 -17.83 18.83 11.07
N ALA A 43 -17.78 18.41 9.80
CA ALA A 43 -16.64 18.71 8.93
C ALA A 43 -17.09 19.59 7.74
N PRO A 44 -16.37 20.68 7.40
CA PRO A 44 -16.67 21.45 6.20
C PRO A 44 -16.53 20.53 4.97
N ALA A 45 -17.19 20.89 3.87
CA ALA A 45 -17.35 20.14 2.61
C ALA A 45 -16.04 19.66 1.92
N ALA A 46 -15.27 18.80 2.58
CA ALA A 46 -14.00 18.24 2.15
C ALA A 46 -14.15 16.90 1.40
N PHE A 47 -15.38 16.48 1.10
CA PHE A 47 -15.69 15.17 0.48
C PHE A 47 -16.08 15.23 -1.00
N ALA A 48 -15.88 16.36 -1.69
CA ALA A 48 -16.13 16.47 -3.12
C ALA A 48 -14.84 16.91 -3.85
N ASP A 49 -13.86 16.01 -3.92
CA ASP A 49 -12.73 16.15 -4.84
C ASP A 49 -12.59 14.90 -5.71
N ALA A 50 -11.92 15.05 -6.86
CA ALA A 50 -11.84 13.99 -7.88
C ALA A 50 -11.20 12.69 -7.35
N ILE A 51 -10.37 12.78 -6.31
CA ILE A 51 -9.80 11.60 -5.64
C ILE A 51 -10.89 10.84 -4.89
N GLY A 52 -11.69 11.52 -4.06
CA GLY A 52 -12.78 10.87 -3.31
C GLY A 52 -13.76 10.12 -4.21
N ASP A 53 -14.23 10.77 -5.28
CA ASP A 53 -15.16 10.18 -6.24
C ASP A 53 -14.57 8.95 -6.96
N ALA A 54 -13.30 9.05 -7.40
CA ALA A 54 -12.64 7.94 -8.08
C ALA A 54 -12.30 6.80 -7.12
N ALA A 55 -11.94 7.10 -5.87
CA ALA A 55 -11.64 6.11 -4.84
C ALA A 55 -12.90 5.33 -4.45
N ALA A 56 -14.05 5.99 -4.37
CA ALA A 56 -15.34 5.33 -4.16
C ALA A 56 -15.64 4.33 -5.29
N LYS A 57 -15.53 4.75 -6.55
CA LYS A 57 -15.73 3.87 -7.72
C LYS A 57 -14.76 2.69 -7.74
N PHE A 58 -13.49 2.93 -7.44
CA PHE A 58 -12.49 1.87 -7.31
C PHE A 58 -12.85 0.89 -6.20
N SER A 59 -13.32 1.39 -5.06
CA SER A 59 -13.74 0.56 -3.92
C SER A 59 -14.96 -0.29 -4.24
N ASP A 60 -15.97 0.27 -4.92
CA ASP A 60 -17.15 -0.46 -5.36
C ASP A 60 -16.79 -1.59 -6.34
N ALA A 61 -15.86 -1.33 -7.26
CA ALA A 61 -15.41 -2.30 -8.25
C ALA A 61 -14.55 -3.42 -7.64
N THR A 62 -13.78 -3.13 -6.59
CA THR A 62 -12.82 -4.07 -5.99
C THR A 62 -13.34 -4.82 -4.78
N TYR A 63 -14.30 -4.28 -4.03
CA TYR A 63 -14.84 -4.95 -2.83
C TYR A 63 -15.39 -6.36 -3.12
N PRO A 64 -16.14 -6.62 -4.22
CA PRO A 64 -16.63 -7.97 -4.54
C PRO A 64 -15.53 -8.98 -4.92
N ILE A 65 -14.32 -8.49 -5.24
CA ILE A 65 -13.13 -9.31 -5.44
C ILE A 65 -12.49 -9.57 -4.07
N ALA A 66 -12.26 -8.51 -3.29
CA ALA A 66 -11.63 -8.55 -1.98
C ALA A 66 -12.38 -9.44 -0.97
N GLU A 67 -13.72 -9.42 -0.97
CA GLU A 67 -14.52 -10.21 -0.02
C GLU A 67 -14.40 -11.73 -0.20
N LYS A 68 -13.97 -12.17 -1.39
CA LYS A 68 -13.79 -13.59 -1.72
C LYS A 68 -12.41 -14.13 -1.34
N ILE A 69 -11.47 -13.24 -1.02
CA ILE A 69 -10.11 -13.60 -0.64
C ILE A 69 -10.10 -14.00 0.83
N ASN A 70 -9.50 -15.15 1.15
CA ASN A 70 -9.12 -15.46 2.52
C ASN A 70 -7.82 -14.73 2.85
N TRP A 71 -7.90 -13.48 3.31
CA TRP A 71 -6.74 -12.63 3.59
C TRP A 71 -5.82 -13.21 4.67
N GLY A 72 -6.36 -14.07 5.53
CA GLY A 72 -5.59 -14.81 6.52
C GLY A 72 -4.66 -15.87 5.91
N ASN A 73 -4.96 -16.32 4.69
CA ASN A 73 -4.24 -17.39 4.01
C ASN A 73 -4.15 -17.11 2.49
N THR A 74 -3.17 -16.30 2.11
CA THR A 74 -2.89 -15.93 0.71
C THR A 74 -1.57 -16.56 0.24
N PRO A 75 -1.53 -17.86 -0.11
CA PRO A 75 -0.30 -18.61 -0.33
C PRO A 75 0.56 -18.07 -1.49
N ILE A 76 -0.06 -17.52 -2.54
CA ILE A 76 0.68 -16.85 -3.63
C ILE A 76 1.49 -15.66 -3.10
N ILE A 77 0.84 -14.80 -2.32
CA ILE A 77 1.45 -13.58 -1.78
C ILE A 77 2.49 -13.93 -0.71
N SER A 78 2.16 -14.82 0.22
CA SER A 78 3.06 -15.18 1.31
C SER A 78 4.30 -15.94 0.82
N SER A 79 4.14 -16.83 -0.18
CA SER A 79 5.25 -17.53 -0.81
C SER A 79 6.17 -16.58 -1.57
N TYR A 80 5.61 -15.61 -2.30
CA TYR A 80 6.39 -14.58 -2.97
C TYR A 80 7.29 -13.84 -1.98
N PHE A 81 6.73 -13.27 -0.90
CA PHE A 81 7.52 -12.57 0.10
C PHE A 81 8.54 -13.45 0.83
N ALA A 82 8.21 -14.73 1.05
CA ALA A 82 9.10 -15.65 1.73
C ALA A 82 10.30 -16.09 0.87
N THR A 83 10.15 -16.17 -0.45
CA THR A 83 11.13 -16.82 -1.33
C THR A 83 11.88 -15.87 -2.26
N GLU A 84 11.32 -14.70 -2.57
CA GLU A 84 11.89 -13.81 -3.57
C GLU A 84 13.30 -13.34 -3.21
N SER A 85 13.54 -13.01 -1.94
CA SER A 85 14.86 -12.57 -1.49
C SER A 85 15.92 -13.68 -1.65
N ALA A 86 15.57 -14.94 -1.37
CA ALA A 86 16.51 -16.04 -1.53
C ALA A 86 16.89 -16.27 -3.00
N ARG A 87 15.98 -16.00 -3.94
CA ARG A 87 16.21 -16.10 -5.39
C ARG A 87 16.98 -14.90 -5.94
N ASN A 88 16.62 -13.70 -5.50
CA ASN A 88 17.06 -12.43 -6.08
C ASN A 88 17.48 -11.41 -4.99
N PRO A 89 18.44 -11.73 -4.09
CA PRO A 89 18.65 -10.98 -2.85
C PRO A 89 19.00 -9.50 -3.09
N LYS A 90 19.90 -9.23 -4.04
CA LYS A 90 20.28 -7.85 -4.39
C LYS A 90 19.15 -7.06 -5.03
N ALA A 91 18.34 -7.72 -5.87
CA ALA A 91 17.22 -7.04 -6.53
C ALA A 91 16.09 -6.74 -5.53
N VAL A 92 15.81 -7.65 -4.60
CA VAL A 92 14.85 -7.40 -3.50
C VAL A 92 15.35 -6.27 -2.59
N ALA A 93 16.63 -6.29 -2.19
CA ALA A 93 17.21 -5.21 -1.39
C ALA A 93 17.09 -3.85 -2.11
N GLY A 94 17.45 -3.79 -3.40
CA GLY A 94 17.29 -2.56 -4.20
C GLY A 94 15.83 -2.14 -4.45
N ALA A 95 14.88 -3.09 -4.43
CA ALA A 95 13.46 -2.77 -4.51
C ALA A 95 12.91 -2.20 -3.19
N VAL A 96 13.38 -2.74 -2.06
CA VAL A 96 13.07 -2.21 -0.72
C VAL A 96 13.64 -0.80 -0.57
N ASP A 97 14.88 -0.58 -1.00
CA ASP A 97 15.52 0.75 -1.04
C ASP A 97 14.64 1.77 -1.78
N LYS A 98 14.26 1.48 -3.03
CA LYS A 98 13.33 2.33 -3.80
C LYS A 98 11.98 2.57 -3.11
N LEU A 99 11.45 1.56 -2.41
CA LEU A 99 10.21 1.68 -1.64
C LEU A 99 10.37 2.69 -0.49
N LEU A 100 11.48 2.62 0.25
CA LEU A 100 11.81 3.57 1.31
C LEU A 100 12.04 4.97 0.74
N GLU A 101 12.85 5.09 -0.31
CA GLU A 101 13.08 6.35 -1.03
C GLU A 101 11.78 7.01 -1.49
N SER A 102 10.81 6.23 -2.00
CA SER A 102 9.50 6.74 -2.40
C SER A 102 8.69 7.19 -1.18
N GLY A 103 8.70 6.40 -0.10
CA GLY A 103 8.00 6.73 1.14
C GLY A 103 8.51 8.01 1.80
N LEU A 104 9.82 8.28 1.71
CA LEU A 104 10.44 9.51 2.22
C LEU A 104 9.97 10.78 1.47
N THR A 105 9.38 10.64 0.29
CA THR A 105 8.83 11.79 -0.45
C THR A 105 7.39 12.13 -0.09
N MET A 106 6.69 11.25 0.62
CA MET A 106 5.27 11.44 0.94
C MET A 106 5.07 12.40 2.10
N ASP A 107 3.91 13.05 2.12
CA ASP A 107 3.48 13.90 3.23
C ASP A 107 3.26 13.04 4.49
N PRO A 108 3.97 13.30 5.60
CA PRO A 108 3.87 12.51 6.82
C PRO A 108 2.46 12.52 7.44
N ALA A 109 1.67 13.58 7.25
CA ALA A 109 0.30 13.63 7.73
C ALA A 109 -0.59 12.66 6.95
N LEU A 110 -0.37 12.52 5.64
CA LEU A 110 -1.12 11.58 4.80
C LEU A 110 -0.66 10.13 5.02
N ILE A 111 0.62 9.90 5.30
CA ILE A 111 1.10 8.59 5.79
C ILE A 111 0.35 8.21 7.08
N LYS A 112 0.30 9.13 8.05
CA LYS A 112 -0.39 8.88 9.33
C LYS A 112 -1.87 8.60 9.12
N ALA A 113 -2.55 9.36 8.26
CA ALA A 113 -3.95 9.13 7.92
C ALA A 113 -4.18 7.75 7.28
N ALA A 114 -3.33 7.34 6.33
CA ALA A 114 -3.41 6.03 5.71
C ALA A 114 -3.16 4.89 6.71
N VAL A 115 -2.19 5.05 7.62
CA VAL A 115 -1.94 4.08 8.70
C VAL A 115 -3.15 3.97 9.63
N ALA A 116 -3.76 5.09 10.02
CA ALA A 116 -4.96 5.10 10.86
C ALA A 116 -6.17 4.44 10.17
N ALA A 117 -6.33 4.62 8.86
CA ALA A 117 -7.36 3.92 8.10
C ALA A 117 -7.15 2.40 8.12
N HIS A 118 -5.91 1.91 7.98
CA HIS A 118 -5.61 0.48 8.07
C HIS A 118 -5.81 -0.09 9.48
N ASP A 119 -5.41 0.64 10.52
CA ASP A 119 -5.63 0.27 11.92
C ASP A 119 -7.14 0.05 12.19
N LYS A 120 -7.96 1.02 11.79
CA LYS A 120 -9.43 0.92 11.88
C LYS A 120 -9.98 -0.26 11.07
N ALA A 121 -9.51 -0.46 9.84
CA ALA A 121 -9.93 -1.55 8.99
C ALA A 121 -9.60 -2.92 9.61
N LEU A 122 -8.41 -3.09 10.20
CA LEU A 122 -8.01 -4.32 10.90
C LEU A 122 -8.92 -4.62 12.10
N LYS A 123 -9.28 -3.59 12.89
CA LYS A 123 -10.22 -3.72 14.01
C LYS A 123 -11.58 -4.26 13.53
N SER A 124 -12.11 -3.72 12.44
CA SER A 124 -13.37 -4.21 11.85
C SER A 124 -13.25 -5.60 11.20
N ALA A 125 -12.08 -5.95 10.67
CA ALA A 125 -11.82 -7.23 10.01
C ALA A 125 -11.67 -8.40 10.98
N ALA A 126 -11.30 -8.14 12.24
CA ALA A 126 -10.97 -9.17 13.23
C ALA A 126 -12.10 -10.18 13.51
N SER A 127 -13.36 -9.77 13.37
CA SER A 127 -14.52 -10.65 13.52
C SER A 127 -14.81 -11.50 12.28
N ASN A 128 -14.30 -11.12 11.11
CA ASN A 128 -14.52 -11.83 9.86
C ASN A 128 -13.55 -13.03 9.73
N PRO A 129 -14.03 -14.25 9.40
CA PRO A 129 -13.17 -15.43 9.26
C PRO A 129 -12.12 -15.29 8.14
N ASN A 130 -12.40 -14.51 7.11
CA ASN A 130 -11.49 -14.23 6.00
C ASN A 130 -10.65 -12.96 6.23
N LEU A 131 -10.75 -12.32 7.40
CA LEU A 131 -10.16 -11.00 7.70
C LEU A 131 -10.56 -9.92 6.69
N MET A 132 -11.77 -10.01 6.14
CA MET A 132 -12.33 -8.93 5.32
C MET A 132 -12.93 -7.83 6.22
N THR A 133 -12.54 -6.59 5.95
CA THR A 133 -13.05 -5.38 6.61
C THR A 133 -14.44 -4.97 6.07
N SER A 134 -15.08 -3.98 6.70
CA SER A 134 -16.36 -3.43 6.23
C SER A 134 -16.20 -2.68 4.89
N LYS A 135 -17.28 -2.55 4.11
CA LYS A 135 -17.26 -1.74 2.87
C LYS A 135 -16.80 -0.29 3.10
N ALA A 136 -17.27 0.31 4.19
CA ALA A 136 -16.94 1.69 4.53
C ALA A 136 -15.46 1.84 4.89
N ASP A 137 -14.91 0.93 5.70
CA ASP A 137 -13.50 0.99 6.09
C ASP A 137 -12.57 0.61 4.93
N PHE A 138 -12.99 -0.30 4.05
CA PHE A 138 -12.28 -0.60 2.79
C PHE A 138 -12.20 0.65 1.89
N ALA A 139 -13.32 1.36 1.71
CA ALA A 139 -13.34 2.59 0.92
C ALA A 139 -12.46 3.69 1.52
N ALA A 140 -12.51 3.85 2.85
CA ALA A 140 -11.67 4.81 3.56
C ALA A 140 -10.17 4.50 3.42
N VAL A 141 -9.78 3.22 3.44
CA VAL A 141 -8.39 2.79 3.16
C VAL A 141 -7.97 3.20 1.76
N ASN A 142 -8.77 2.90 0.74
CA ASN A 142 -8.42 3.22 -0.65
C ASN A 142 -8.30 4.73 -0.88
N GLU A 143 -9.21 5.53 -0.32
CA GLU A 143 -9.13 6.99 -0.42
C GLU A 143 -7.89 7.54 0.30
N ALA A 144 -7.62 7.10 1.54
CA ALA A 144 -6.46 7.55 2.29
C ALA A 144 -5.14 7.22 1.58
N LEU A 145 -5.06 6.04 0.95
CA LEU A 145 -3.93 5.65 0.11
C LEU A 145 -3.82 6.50 -1.14
N ALA A 146 -4.92 6.78 -1.84
CA ALA A 146 -4.91 7.62 -3.03
C ALA A 146 -4.39 9.04 -2.71
N ARG A 147 -4.84 9.62 -1.60
CA ARG A 147 -4.33 10.91 -1.10
C ARG A 147 -2.85 10.85 -0.73
N MET A 148 -2.43 9.81 -0.01
CA MET A 148 -1.01 9.60 0.33
C MET A 148 -0.14 9.48 -0.93
N ILE A 149 -0.55 8.71 -1.93
CA ILE A 149 0.17 8.56 -3.20
C ILE A 149 0.23 9.88 -3.97
N ALA A 150 -0.85 10.69 -3.95
CA ALA A 150 -0.83 12.00 -4.60
C ALA A 150 0.30 12.91 -4.05
N SER A 151 0.68 12.72 -2.78
CA SER A 151 1.79 13.46 -2.19
C SER A 151 3.19 12.95 -2.54
N ALA A 152 3.32 11.73 -3.05
CA ALA A 152 4.61 11.15 -3.38
C ALA A 152 5.28 11.84 -4.58
N ASN A 153 6.60 11.71 -4.69
CA ASN A 153 7.30 11.99 -5.94
C ASN A 153 6.85 10.98 -7.01
N LYS A 154 6.34 11.49 -8.14
CA LYS A 154 5.72 10.67 -9.19
C LYS A 154 6.69 9.66 -9.81
N ASP A 155 7.93 10.08 -10.07
CA ASP A 155 8.92 9.24 -10.73
C ASP A 155 9.42 8.12 -9.81
N LYS A 156 9.65 8.44 -8.53
CA LYS A 156 10.03 7.43 -7.53
C LYS A 156 8.91 6.42 -7.31
N PHE A 157 7.67 6.88 -7.15
CA PHE A 157 6.52 5.99 -6.97
C PHE A 157 6.28 5.10 -8.20
N TYR A 158 6.36 5.66 -9.42
CA TYR A 158 6.14 4.91 -10.65
C TYR A 158 7.15 3.77 -10.83
N LYS A 159 8.42 4.00 -10.44
CA LYS A 159 9.49 3.00 -10.49
C LYS A 159 9.25 1.78 -9.58
N LEU A 160 8.30 1.82 -8.67
CA LEU A 160 7.97 0.66 -7.83
C LEU A 160 7.21 -0.43 -8.58
N LEU A 161 6.59 -0.11 -9.72
CA LEU A 161 5.81 -1.06 -10.52
C LEU A 161 6.64 -2.28 -10.95
N ASP A 162 7.91 -2.06 -11.30
CA ASP A 162 8.84 -3.08 -11.80
C ASP A 162 10.09 -3.25 -10.92
N ALA A 163 10.15 -2.58 -9.77
CA ALA A 163 11.30 -2.67 -8.86
C ALA A 163 11.48 -4.07 -8.28
N PHE A 164 10.38 -4.70 -7.83
CA PHE A 164 10.44 -6.02 -7.22
C PHE A 164 10.54 -7.12 -8.30
N PRO A 165 11.51 -8.04 -8.18
CA PRO A 165 11.69 -9.13 -9.15
C PRO A 165 10.46 -10.04 -9.19
N ASP A 166 10.18 -10.63 -10.36
CA ASP A 166 9.04 -11.51 -10.62
C ASP A 166 7.64 -10.94 -10.32
N ASN A 167 7.50 -9.63 -10.04
CA ASN A 167 6.20 -9.01 -9.77
C ASN A 167 5.21 -9.24 -10.92
N LYS A 168 5.66 -9.22 -12.18
CA LYS A 168 4.81 -9.53 -13.34
C LYS A 168 4.19 -10.93 -13.26
N GLN A 169 4.96 -11.93 -12.85
CA GLN A 169 4.45 -13.30 -12.70
C GLN A 169 3.46 -13.38 -11.54
N LEU A 170 3.78 -12.73 -10.41
CA LEU A 170 2.87 -12.61 -9.27
C LEU A 170 1.52 -12.00 -9.67
N GLN A 171 1.51 -10.90 -10.43
CA GLN A 171 0.28 -10.27 -10.92
C GLN A 171 -0.51 -11.20 -11.86
N MET A 172 0.17 -11.96 -12.71
CA MET A 172 -0.49 -12.93 -13.59
C MET A 172 -1.16 -14.06 -12.79
N ASP A 173 -0.49 -14.58 -11.77
CA ASP A 173 -1.04 -15.64 -10.93
C ASP A 173 -2.24 -15.14 -10.12
N LEU A 174 -2.16 -13.91 -9.57
CA LEU A 174 -3.29 -13.25 -8.89
C LEU A 174 -4.46 -12.99 -9.85
N TYR A 175 -4.21 -12.53 -11.08
CA TYR A 175 -5.26 -12.32 -12.07
C TYR A 175 -5.96 -13.63 -12.45
N ASN A 176 -5.20 -14.72 -12.60
CA ASN A 176 -5.74 -16.05 -12.93
C ASN A 176 -6.61 -16.65 -11.82
N GLN A 177 -6.44 -16.23 -10.57
CA GLN A 177 -7.31 -16.64 -9.45
C GLN A 177 -8.61 -15.83 -9.35
N ASN A 178 -8.72 -14.73 -10.09
CA ASN A 178 -9.86 -13.85 -10.05
C ASN A 178 -10.84 -14.09 -11.20
N ASP A 179 -12.07 -13.61 -11.02
CA ASP A 179 -13.00 -13.46 -12.14
C ASP A 179 -12.44 -12.42 -13.11
N LYS A 180 -12.14 -12.85 -14.35
CA LYS A 180 -11.46 -12.02 -15.35
C LYS A 180 -12.24 -10.76 -15.69
N ALA A 181 -13.57 -10.85 -15.82
CA ALA A 181 -14.41 -9.70 -16.17
C ALA A 181 -14.44 -8.69 -15.02
N LYS A 182 -14.60 -9.17 -13.77
CA LYS A 182 -14.54 -8.30 -12.59
C LYS A 182 -13.17 -7.66 -12.41
N ALA A 183 -12.10 -8.42 -12.61
CA ALA A 183 -10.73 -7.91 -12.53
C ALA A 183 -10.45 -6.83 -13.58
N GLN A 184 -10.95 -7.00 -14.80
CA GLN A 184 -10.84 -5.99 -15.86
C GLN A 184 -11.64 -4.72 -15.52
N ALA A 185 -12.85 -4.85 -14.97
CA ALA A 185 -13.65 -3.71 -14.52
C ALA A 185 -12.97 -2.96 -13.37
N ALA A 186 -12.44 -3.68 -12.38
CA ALA A 186 -11.64 -3.12 -11.29
C ALA A 186 -10.39 -2.39 -11.80
N TYR A 187 -9.72 -2.95 -12.81
CA TYR A 187 -8.57 -2.30 -13.43
C TYR A 187 -8.94 -1.01 -14.17
N GLN A 188 -10.11 -0.95 -14.81
CA GLN A 188 -10.59 0.30 -15.38
C GLN A 188 -10.82 1.37 -14.30
N ALA A 189 -11.47 1.03 -13.20
CA ALA A 189 -11.65 1.95 -12.07
C ALA A 189 -10.31 2.37 -11.43
N PHE A 190 -9.32 1.48 -11.40
CA PHE A 190 -7.95 1.80 -10.97
C PHE A 190 -7.29 2.85 -11.89
N LYS A 191 -7.44 2.75 -13.21
CA LYS A 191 -6.92 3.76 -14.15
C LYS A 191 -7.58 5.13 -13.95
N ASP A 192 -8.87 5.15 -13.65
CA ASP A 192 -9.60 6.38 -13.37
C ASP A 192 -9.10 7.02 -12.06
N LEU A 193 -8.91 6.20 -11.01
CA LEU A 193 -8.32 6.63 -9.73
C LEU A 193 -6.89 7.17 -9.90
N THR A 194 -6.02 6.44 -10.60
CA THR A 194 -4.64 6.90 -10.84
C THR A 194 -4.59 8.20 -11.65
N SER A 195 -5.55 8.42 -12.55
CA SER A 195 -5.68 9.69 -13.28
C SER A 195 -6.05 10.84 -12.34
N ALA A 196 -7.01 10.64 -11.42
CA ALA A 196 -7.36 11.63 -10.40
C ALA A 196 -6.20 11.93 -9.45
N VAL A 197 -5.50 10.89 -8.98
CA VAL A 197 -4.29 11.01 -8.14
C VAL A 197 -3.21 11.80 -8.85
N LYS A 198 -2.94 11.51 -10.13
CA LYS A 198 -1.95 12.23 -10.94
C LYS A 198 -2.32 13.71 -11.11
N ALA A 199 -3.60 14.01 -11.32
CA ALA A 199 -4.07 15.39 -11.48
C ALA A 199 -3.92 16.22 -10.20
N ALA A 200 -4.13 15.61 -9.03
CA ALA A 200 -4.02 16.27 -7.73
C ALA A 200 -2.61 16.18 -7.10
N SER A 201 -1.64 15.59 -7.80
CA SER A 201 -0.35 15.26 -7.20
C SER A 201 0.48 16.49 -6.84
N THR A 202 1.04 16.51 -5.63
CA THR A 202 2.01 17.53 -5.17
C THR A 202 3.45 17.17 -5.52
N ASN A 203 3.69 16.00 -6.09
CA ASN A 203 4.99 15.53 -6.55
C ASN A 203 6.11 15.58 -5.50
N GLY A 204 5.81 15.24 -4.24
CA GLY A 204 6.78 15.23 -3.16
C GLY A 204 7.06 16.59 -2.53
N ALA A 205 6.26 17.63 -2.82
CA ALA A 205 6.49 18.98 -2.30
C ALA A 205 6.48 19.08 -0.76
N ASN A 206 5.83 18.14 -0.07
CA ASN A 206 5.67 18.13 1.39
C ASN A 206 6.59 17.10 2.08
N ALA A 207 7.60 16.57 1.40
CA ALA A 207 8.58 15.69 2.01
C ALA A 207 9.29 16.40 3.18
N LEU A 208 9.48 15.72 4.32
CA LEU A 208 10.25 16.33 5.41
C LEU A 208 11.74 16.32 5.05
N LYS A 209 12.44 17.37 5.50
CA LYS A 209 13.89 17.34 5.55
C LYS A 209 14.30 16.34 6.65
N VAL A 210 14.97 15.28 6.25
CA VAL A 210 15.47 14.27 7.19
C VAL A 210 16.89 14.61 7.61
N GLU A 211 17.07 14.88 8.90
CA GLU A 211 18.36 15.12 9.55
C GLU A 211 18.63 13.96 10.51
N PRO A 212 19.79 13.29 10.45
CA PRO A 212 20.14 12.27 11.43
C PRO A 212 20.18 12.88 12.83
N VAL A 213 19.45 12.28 13.77
CA VAL A 213 19.58 12.62 15.18
C VAL A 213 20.71 11.77 15.74
N THR A 214 21.89 12.38 15.92
CA THR A 214 23.08 11.70 16.46
C THR A 214 23.54 12.33 17.77
N GLY A 215 24.22 11.51 18.60
CA GLY A 215 24.83 11.95 19.85
C GLY A 215 23.90 11.89 21.07
N GLY A 216 24.42 12.41 22.19
CA GLY A 216 23.79 12.31 23.50
C GLY A 216 23.76 10.88 24.06
N PRO A 217 23.14 10.67 25.24
CA PRO A 217 23.15 9.38 25.91
C PRO A 217 22.55 8.23 25.08
N ILE A 218 21.57 8.52 24.21
CA ILE A 218 20.97 7.53 23.30
C ILE A 218 21.97 7.13 22.22
N GLY A 219 22.65 8.10 21.60
CA GLY A 219 23.68 7.82 20.59
C GLY A 219 24.84 7.00 21.15
N ASP A 220 25.31 7.35 22.35
CA ASP A 220 26.38 6.61 23.03
C ASP A 220 25.99 5.16 23.35
N ALA A 221 24.76 4.95 23.81
CA ALA A 221 24.23 3.61 24.07
C ALA A 221 24.02 2.81 22.77
N ALA A 222 23.51 3.45 21.71
CA ALA A 222 23.32 2.82 20.41
C ALA A 222 24.67 2.39 19.80
N ALA A 223 25.71 3.21 19.91
CA ALA A 223 27.05 2.86 19.44
C ALA A 223 27.60 1.59 20.11
N LYS A 224 27.47 1.50 21.45
CA LYS A 224 27.87 0.29 22.20
C LYS A 224 27.06 -0.94 21.79
N PHE A 225 25.76 -0.78 21.57
CA PHE A 225 24.90 -1.85 21.08
C PHE A 225 25.32 -2.32 19.68
N SER A 226 25.62 -1.39 18.77
CA SER A 226 26.11 -1.70 17.42
C SER A 226 27.46 -2.43 17.47
N GLU A 227 28.42 -1.99 18.27
CA GLU A 227 29.70 -2.69 18.46
C GLU A 227 29.51 -4.13 18.93
N ALA A 228 28.62 -4.35 19.90
CA ALA A 228 28.36 -5.67 20.45
C ALA A 228 27.62 -6.60 19.47
N THR A 229 26.75 -6.06 18.61
CA THR A 229 25.87 -6.85 17.74
C THR A 229 26.40 -7.01 16.31
N TYR A 230 27.29 -6.14 15.85
CA TYR A 230 27.82 -6.19 14.48
C TYR A 230 28.48 -7.54 14.14
N PRO A 231 29.31 -8.18 15.00
CA PRO A 231 29.87 -9.49 14.71
C PRO A 231 28.84 -10.61 14.57
N LEU A 232 27.64 -10.44 15.13
CA LEU A 232 26.51 -11.36 14.95
C LEU A 232 25.79 -11.06 13.63
N MET A 233 25.48 -9.79 13.38
CA MET A 233 24.81 -9.30 12.16
C MET A 233 25.58 -9.71 10.90
N ALA A 234 26.90 -9.53 10.89
CA ALA A 234 27.78 -9.82 9.75
C ALA A 234 27.86 -11.32 9.38
N LYS A 235 27.42 -12.22 10.27
CA LYS A 235 27.40 -13.67 10.02
C LYS A 235 26.08 -14.15 9.45
N ILE A 236 25.05 -13.31 9.40
CA ILE A 236 23.73 -13.68 8.90
C ILE A 236 23.69 -13.50 7.38
N ASP A 237 23.22 -14.52 6.68
CA ASP A 237 22.79 -14.39 5.30
C ASP A 237 21.40 -13.73 5.26
N TRP A 238 21.39 -12.39 5.24
CA TRP A 238 20.18 -11.58 5.19
C TRP A 238 19.36 -11.82 3.91
N GLY A 239 20.02 -12.20 2.82
CA GLY A 239 19.35 -12.53 1.57
C GLY A 239 18.56 -13.84 1.65
N ASN A 240 19.01 -14.78 2.48
CA ASN A 240 18.46 -16.12 2.62
C ASN A 240 18.21 -16.53 4.09
N SER A 241 17.46 -15.70 4.82
CA SER A 241 17.11 -15.96 6.22
C SER A 241 15.95 -16.96 6.33
N GLN A 242 16.26 -18.26 6.32
CA GLN A 242 15.26 -19.35 6.27
C GLN A 242 14.19 -19.29 7.37
N GLN A 243 14.56 -18.93 8.60
CA GLN A 243 13.63 -18.83 9.71
C GLN A 243 12.63 -17.68 9.51
N ILE A 244 13.09 -16.56 8.95
CA ILE A 244 12.23 -15.42 8.59
C ILE A 244 11.31 -15.82 7.44
N ALA A 245 11.85 -16.45 6.39
CA ALA A 245 11.08 -16.93 5.25
C ALA A 245 9.94 -17.88 5.69
N LYS A 246 10.26 -18.86 6.56
CA LYS A 246 9.28 -19.78 7.13
C LYS A 246 8.21 -19.07 7.95
N TYR A 247 8.62 -18.10 8.77
CA TYR A 247 7.68 -17.30 9.55
C TYR A 247 6.70 -16.55 8.64
N LEU A 248 7.21 -15.87 7.61
CA LEU A 248 6.41 -15.11 6.63
C LEU A 248 5.40 -15.98 5.87
N SER A 249 5.78 -17.20 5.48
CA SER A 249 4.91 -18.08 4.69
C SER A 249 3.83 -18.79 5.52
N GLU A 250 4.07 -19.04 6.81
CA GLU A 250 3.22 -19.92 7.62
C GLU A 250 2.39 -19.21 8.70
N VAL A 251 2.89 -18.12 9.30
CA VAL A 251 2.31 -17.60 10.56
C VAL A 251 0.85 -17.16 10.41
N SER A 252 0.54 -16.48 9.31
CA SER A 252 -0.81 -15.98 9.06
C SER A 252 -1.78 -17.14 8.83
N ALA A 253 -1.40 -18.15 8.04
CA ALA A 253 -2.28 -19.29 7.79
C ALA A 253 -2.57 -20.11 9.06
N LYS A 254 -1.60 -20.21 9.98
CA LYS A 254 -1.74 -20.90 11.28
C LYS A 254 -2.60 -20.13 12.26
N SER A 255 -2.42 -18.81 12.32
CA SER A 255 -3.10 -17.95 13.30
C SER A 255 -3.52 -16.62 12.67
N PRO A 256 -4.51 -16.60 11.75
CA PRO A 256 -4.86 -15.40 10.99
C PRO A 256 -5.23 -14.21 11.86
N LYS A 257 -6.13 -14.43 12.83
CA LYS A 257 -6.61 -13.38 13.73
C LYS A 257 -5.51 -12.85 14.63
N ALA A 258 -4.68 -13.73 15.19
CA ALA A 258 -3.56 -13.30 16.05
C ALA A 258 -2.53 -12.50 15.23
N THR A 259 -2.30 -12.90 13.98
CA THR A 259 -1.41 -12.16 13.06
C THR A 259 -1.99 -10.78 12.74
N ALA A 260 -3.29 -10.68 12.42
CA ALA A 260 -3.96 -9.40 12.19
C ALA A 260 -3.92 -8.48 13.42
N GLN A 261 -4.14 -9.02 14.63
CA GLN A 261 -4.03 -8.28 15.89
C GLN A 261 -2.58 -7.83 16.17
N ALA A 262 -1.58 -8.64 15.83
CA ALA A 262 -0.19 -8.24 15.95
C ALA A 262 0.14 -7.06 15.01
N PHE A 263 -0.36 -7.09 13.76
CA PHE A 263 -0.21 -5.97 12.84
C PHE A 263 -0.95 -4.72 13.32
N GLU A 264 -2.18 -4.86 13.83
CA GLU A 264 -2.94 -3.75 14.41
C GLU A 264 -2.15 -3.05 15.53
N LYS A 265 -1.59 -3.79 16.49
CA LYS A 265 -0.72 -3.22 17.53
C LYS A 265 0.54 -2.54 17.00
N VAL A 266 1.13 -3.05 15.91
CA VAL A 266 2.28 -2.42 15.26
C VAL A 266 1.88 -1.08 14.63
N LEU A 267 0.71 -1.01 13.99
CA LEU A 267 0.19 0.24 13.43
C LEU A 267 -0.18 1.24 14.54
N GLU A 268 -0.87 0.79 15.59
CA GLU A 268 -1.22 1.60 16.76
C GLU A 268 0.03 2.22 17.40
N SER A 269 1.07 1.41 17.64
CA SER A 269 2.36 1.89 18.14
C SER A 269 2.97 2.94 17.20
N GLY A 270 3.00 2.68 15.89
CA GLY A 270 3.50 3.62 14.88
C GLY A 270 2.75 4.96 14.86
N LEU A 271 1.44 4.97 15.11
CA LEU A 271 0.63 6.19 15.16
C LEU A 271 0.98 7.10 16.35
N THR A 272 1.61 6.54 17.39
CA THR A 272 2.08 7.29 18.57
C THR A 272 3.49 7.88 18.41
N MET A 273 4.26 7.43 17.41
CA MET A 273 5.63 7.91 17.17
C MET A 273 5.65 9.27 16.46
N ASP A 274 6.70 10.06 16.69
CA ASP A 274 6.93 11.32 15.96
C ASP A 274 7.25 11.01 14.49
N PRO A 275 6.45 11.50 13.52
CA PRO A 275 6.69 11.28 12.09
C PRO A 275 8.08 11.70 11.61
N LYS A 276 8.70 12.72 12.23
CA LYS A 276 10.08 13.13 11.92
C LYS A 276 11.08 12.04 12.28
N LEU A 277 10.90 11.41 13.45
CA LEU A 277 11.78 10.32 13.91
C LEU A 277 11.55 9.05 13.09
N ILE A 278 10.31 8.76 12.69
CA ILE A 278 10.02 7.66 11.74
C ILE A 278 10.77 7.89 10.43
N GLN A 279 10.65 9.08 9.82
CA GLN A 279 11.33 9.36 8.55
C GLN A 279 12.87 9.40 8.70
N ALA A 280 13.39 9.85 9.85
CA ALA A 280 14.82 9.74 10.17
C ALA A 280 15.29 8.28 10.24
N ALA A 281 14.52 7.40 10.88
CA ALA A 281 14.82 5.97 10.93
C ALA A 281 14.73 5.32 9.54
N VAL A 282 13.73 5.68 8.73
CA VAL A 282 13.60 5.20 7.35
C VAL A 282 14.81 5.63 6.50
N ALA A 283 15.20 6.90 6.54
CA ALA A 283 16.37 7.39 5.82
C ALA A 283 17.69 6.81 6.33
N ALA A 284 17.75 6.32 7.56
CA ALA A 284 18.92 5.60 8.07
C ALA A 284 19.03 4.18 7.50
N HIS A 285 17.92 3.54 7.11
CA HIS A 285 17.92 2.23 6.44
C HIS A 285 18.12 2.33 4.92
N ASP A 286 17.81 3.49 4.34
CA ASP A 286 18.01 3.85 2.93
C ASP A 286 19.48 4.16 2.58
N LYS A 287 20.31 4.47 3.59
CA LYS A 287 21.73 4.84 3.43
C LYS A 287 22.67 3.64 3.47
#